data_AF-A0A3E1RGJ4-F1
#
_entry.id   AF-A0A3E1RGJ4-F1
#
_cell.length_a   1.000
_cell.length_b   1.000
_cell.length_c   1.000
_cell.angle_alpha   90.00
_cell.angle_beta   90.00
_cell.angle_gamma   90.00
#
_symmetry.space_group_name_H-M   'P 1'
#
loop_
_entity.id
_entity.type
_entity.pdbx_description
1 polymer ?
#
loop_
_entity_poly.entity_id
_entity_poly.type
_entity_poly.pdbx_seq_one_letter_code
_entity_poly.pdbx_strand_id
1 'polypeptide(L)' 'MDSDTLWMALALVLVIEGLFPFISPANWRRTFAQLLQLSDGQIRTFAMASISVGLLLIWMLAP' A
#
# COMPACT_ATOMS: atom_id res chain seq x y z
N MET A 1 -7.70 -20.90 -2.72
CA MET A 1 -8.17 -19.59 -2.26
C MET A 1 -9.58 -19.45 -2.79
N ASP A 2 -10.56 -19.32 -1.90
CA ASP A 2 -11.95 -19.15 -2.31
C ASP A 2 -12.13 -17.75 -2.92
N SER A 3 -12.97 -17.64 -3.96
CA SER A 3 -13.24 -16.37 -4.64
C SER A 3 -13.71 -15.27 -3.68
N ASP A 4 -14.41 -15.66 -2.61
CA ASP A 4 -14.89 -14.75 -1.57
C ASP A 4 -13.74 -14.10 -0.79
N THR A 5 -12.65 -14.84 -0.54
CA THR A 5 -11.46 -14.32 0.14
C THR A 5 -10.77 -13.25 -0.70
N LEU A 6 -10.71 -13.43 -2.03
CA LEU A 6 -10.15 -12.43 -2.95
C LEU A 6 -10.98 -11.15 -2.97
N TRP A 7 -12.31 -11.28 -3.07
CA TRP A 7 -13.21 -10.13 -3.03
C TRP A 7 -13.16 -9.39 -1.71
N MET A 8 -13.05 -10.11 -0.59
CA MET A 8 -12.92 -9.50 0.73
C MET A 8 -11.59 -8.77 0.92
N ALA A 9 -10.48 -9.37 0.48
CA ALA A 9 -9.18 -8.71 0.49
C ALA A 9 -9.19 -7.42 -0.33
N LEU A 10 -9.80 -7.46 -1.53
CA LEU A 10 -9.95 -6.27 -2.38
C LEU A 10 -10.81 -5.20 -1.71
N ALA A 11 -11.94 -5.58 -1.10
CA ALA A 11 -12.80 -4.66 -0.37
C ALA A 11 -12.06 -3.98 0.79
N LEU A 12 -11.25 -4.72 1.55
CA LEU A 12 -10.45 -4.16 2.65
C LEU A 12 -9.39 -3.18 2.14
N VAL A 13 -8.70 -3.50 1.04
CA VAL A 13 -7.75 -2.57 0.41
C VAL A 13 -8.44 -1.26 0.02
N LEU A 14 -9.62 -1.32 -0.60
CA LEU A 14 -10.39 -0.14 -0.97
C LEU A 14 -10.85 0.68 0.25
N VAL A 15 -11.30 0.01 1.32
CA VAL A 15 -11.70 0.69 2.57
C VAL A 15 -10.50 1.40 3.18
N ILE A 16 -9.35 0.75 3.27
CA ILE A 16 -8.12 1.35 3.87
C ILE A 16 -7.62 2.52 3.01
N GLU A 17 -7.54 2.35 1.69
CA GLU A 17 -7.14 3.41 0.75
C GLU A 17 -8.09 4.62 0.79
N GLY A 18 -9.40 4.40 0.96
CA GLY A 18 -10.39 5.47 1.09
C GLY A 18 -10.46 6.13 2.46
N LEU A 19 -10.10 5.41 3.53
CA LEU A 19 -10.18 5.89 4.90
C LEU A 19 -9.15 7.01 5.18
N PHE A 20 -7.93 6.85 4.66
CA PHE A 20 -6.85 7.84 4.83
C PHE A 20 -7.19 9.25 4.30
N PRO A 21 -7.65 9.42 3.04
CA PRO A 21 -8.07 10.72 2.53
C PRO A 21 -9.35 11.22 3.18
N PHE A 22 -10.22 10.34 3.69
CA PHE A 22 -11.46 10.74 4.38
C PHE A 22 -11.18 11.33 5.77
N ILE A 23 -10.31 10.71 6.58
CA ILE A 23 -10.00 11.16 7.93
C ILE A 23 -9.17 12.46 7.91
N SER A 24 -8.16 12.56 7.04
CA SER A 24 -7.29 13.74 7.00
C SER A 24 -6.85 14.09 5.57
N PRO A 25 -7.72 14.78 4.80
CA PRO A 25 -7.41 15.14 3.41
C PRO A 25 -6.21 16.10 3.30
N ALA A 26 -5.98 16.95 4.31
CA ALA A 26 -4.85 17.87 4.32
C ALA A 26 -3.50 17.15 4.51
N ASN A 27 -3.41 16.23 5.49
CA ASN A 27 -2.20 15.43 5.66
C ASN A 27 -1.96 14.51 4.46
N TRP A 28 -3.01 13.86 3.96
CA TRP A 28 -2.91 13.03 2.77
C TRP A 28 -2.30 13.79 1.58
N ARG A 29 -2.84 14.98 1.27
CA ARG A 29 -2.31 15.84 0.19
C ARG A 29 -0.85 16.22 0.43
N ARG A 30 -0.45 16.49 1.67
CA ARG A 30 0.94 16.84 2.01
C ARG A 30 1.88 15.65 1.81
N THR A 31 1.51 14.46 2.26
CA THR A 31 2.28 13.24 2.05
C THR A 31 2.41 12.93 0.56
N PHE A 32 1.32 13.07 -0.19
CA PHE A 32 1.33 12.85 -1.65
C PHE A 32 2.23 13.86 -2.37
N ALA A 33 2.21 15.13 -1.97
CA ALA A 33 3.10 16.15 -2.51
C ALA A 33 4.58 15.87 -2.19
N GLN A 34 4.88 15.30 -1.02
CA GLN A 34 6.24 14.86 -0.67
C GLN A 34 6.68 13.66 -1.53
N LEU A 35 5.78 12.71 -1.78
CA LEU A 35 6.06 11.57 -2.67
C LEU A 35 6.37 12.04 -4.11
N LEU A 36 5.65 13.04 -4.61
CA LEU A 36 5.91 13.64 -5.93
C LEU A 36 7.24 14.40 -6.02
N GLN A 37 7.85 14.77 -4.89
CA GLN A 37 9.17 15.41 -4.86
C GLN A 37 10.33 14.39 -4.85
N LEU A 38 10.03 13.10 -4.64
CA LEU A 38 11.04 12.06 -4.71
C LEU A 38 11.45 11.83 -6.17
N SER A 39 12.73 11.58 -6.38
CA SER A 39 13.22 11.15 -7.70
C SER A 39 12.74 9.74 -8.03
N ASP A 40 12.62 9.41 -9.31
CA ASP A 40 12.20 8.08 -9.79
C ASP A 40 13.02 6.94 -9.16
N GLY A 41 14.32 7.17 -8.92
CA GLY A 41 15.19 6.20 -8.25
C GLY A 41 14.81 5.92 -6.79
N GLN A 42 14.39 6.95 -6.05
CA GLN A 42 13.96 6.82 -4.65
C GLN A 42 12.60 6.10 -4.57
N ILE A 43 11.66 6.46 -5.45
CA ILE A 43 10.36 5.79 -5.54
C ILE A 43 10.56 4.30 -5.85
N ARG A 44 11.43 3.97 -6.81
CA ARG A 44 11.75 2.57 -7.15
C ARG A 44 12.36 1.81 -5.98
N THR A 45 13.26 2.43 -5.22
CA THR A 45 13.89 1.80 -4.06
C THR A 45 12.88 1.54 -2.95
N PHE A 46 11.99 2.51 -2.69
CA PHE A 46 10.90 2.34 -1.73
C PHE A 46 9.93 1.22 -2.16
N ALA A 47 9.57 1.18 -3.44
CA ALA A 47 8.75 0.13 -4.01
C ALA A 47 9.42 -1.25 -3.90
N MET A 48 10.72 -1.35 -4.23
CA MET A 48 11.49 -2.59 -4.07
C MET A 48 11.50 -3.05 -2.60
N ALA A 49 11.75 -2.16 -1.64
CA ALA A 49 11.72 -2.50 -0.22
C ALA A 49 10.34 -3.01 0.22
N SER A 50 9.26 -2.34 -0.19
CA SER A 50 7.88 -2.77 0.09
C SER A 50 7.57 -4.16 -0.48
N ILE A 51 7.96 -4.41 -1.75
CA ILE A 51 7.81 -5.72 -2.38
C ILE A 51 8.61 -6.79 -1.64
N SER A 52 9.86 -6.52 -1.27
CA SER A 52 10.70 -7.46 -0.52
C SER A 52 10.10 -7.82 0.84
N VAL A 53 9.59 -6.83 1.58
CA VAL A 53 8.89 -7.07 2.86
C VAL A 53 7.62 -7.89 2.63
N GLY A 54 6.83 -7.56 1.61
CA GLY A 54 5.64 -8.34 1.24
C GLY A 54 5.98 -9.80 0.90
N LEU A 55 7.06 -10.03 0.13
CA LEU A 55 7.54 -11.36 -0.20
C LEU A 55 7.98 -12.13 1.04
N LEU A 56 8.69 -11.48 1.96
CA LEU A 56 9.12 -12.08 3.23
C LEU A 56 7.93 -12.45 4.10
N LEU A 57 6.91 -11.59 4.19
CA LEU A 57 5.67 -11.90 4.91
C LEU A 57 4.92 -13.07 4.28
N ILE A 58 4.81 -13.09 2.95
CA ILE A 58 4.23 -14.24 2.24
C ILE A 58 5.05 -15.50 2.55
N TRP A 59 6.37 -15.44 2.49
CA TRP A 59 7.22 -16.60 2.78
C TRP A 59 7.09 -17.10 4.23
N MET A 60 6.88 -16.21 5.21
CA MET A 60 6.73 -16.58 6.62
C MET A 60 5.32 -17.02 7.01
N LEU A 61 4.27 -16.43 6.41
CA LEU A 61 2.87 -16.68 6.78
C LEU A 61 2.13 -17.59 5.79
N ALA A 62 2.64 -17.77 4.57
CA ALA A 62 2.08 -18.75 3.66
C ALA A 62 2.38 -20.16 4.20
N PRO A 63 1.37 -21.04 4.23
CA PRO A 63 1.51 -22.41 4.70
C PRO A 63 2.42 -23.26 3.80
#